data_AF-A0A842HZD9-F1
#
_entry.id   AF-A0A842HZD9-F1
#
_cell.length_a   1.000
_cell.length_b   1.000
_cell.length_c   1.000
_cell.angle_alpha   90.00
_cell.angle_beta   90.00
_cell.angle_gamma   90.00
#
_symmetry.space_group_name_H-M   'P 1'
#
loop_
_entity.id
_entity.type
_entity.pdbx_description
1 polymer ?
#
loop_
_entity_poly.entity_id
_entity_poly.type
_entity_poly.pdbx_seq_one_letter_code
_entity_poly.pdbx_strand_id
1 'polypeptide(L)'
;MHIALFIGMAGMLAMAPAGQPIIQSPPPAPPPSAGPGNVDWNNLTPRERAIVEAFQRERADEERDERTARERCIDEQVAHHGGSPSALDWEVIELHCSGN
;
A
#
# COMPACT_ATOMS: atom_id res chain seq x y z
N MET A 1 68.96 11.51 40.30
CA MET A 1 68.30 12.80 40.61
C MET A 1 66.84 12.65 40.18
N HIS A 2 65.89 12.51 41.11
CA HIS A 2 64.85 13.51 41.45
C HIS A 2 64.11 14.06 40.20
N ILE A 3 62.78 14.14 40.02
CA ILE A 3 61.54 14.00 40.80
C ILE A 3 60.37 13.89 39.78
N ALA A 4 59.24 13.33 40.22
CA ALA A 4 57.93 13.16 39.57
C ALA A 4 57.30 14.38 38.83
N LEU A 5 56.36 14.13 37.91
CA LEU A 5 54.96 14.58 38.06
C LEU A 5 53.98 13.88 37.08
N PHE A 6 52.77 13.70 37.60
CA PHE A 6 51.56 13.08 37.04
C PHE A 6 50.80 13.97 36.03
N ILE A 7 49.74 13.37 35.48
CA ILE A 7 48.52 13.98 34.89
C ILE A 7 48.66 14.28 33.37
N GLY A 8 47.76 13.88 32.47
CA GLY A 8 46.39 13.43 32.65
C GLY A 8 45.84 12.69 31.43
N MET A 9 44.76 11.97 31.71
CA MET A 9 43.84 11.37 30.76
C MET A 9 43.33 12.41 29.75
N ALA A 10 43.17 12.00 28.50
CA ALA A 10 41.93 12.12 27.74
C ALA A 10 42.23 11.77 26.28
N GLY A 11 42.17 10.48 25.96
CA GLY A 11 41.89 10.08 24.59
C GLY A 11 40.51 10.64 24.23
N MET A 12 40.46 11.70 23.44
CA MET A 12 39.23 12.13 22.78
C MET A 12 38.90 11.10 21.70
N LEU A 13 38.21 10.02 22.09
CA LEU A 13 37.36 9.28 21.19
C LEU A 13 36.29 10.26 20.73
N ALA A 14 36.33 10.62 19.45
CA ALA A 14 35.24 11.30 18.77
C ALA A 14 33.99 10.44 18.90
N MET A 15 33.14 10.76 19.87
CA MET A 15 31.78 10.25 19.93
C MET A 15 31.04 10.86 18.75
N ALA A 16 30.85 10.05 17.71
CA ALA A 16 29.80 10.28 16.74
C ALA A 16 28.49 10.49 17.52
N PRO A 17 27.68 11.52 17.21
CA PRO A 17 26.35 11.59 17.79
C PRO A 17 25.61 10.32 17.35
N ALA A 18 25.25 9.51 18.34
CA ALA A 18 24.37 8.36 18.15
C ALA A 18 23.17 8.84 17.34
N GLY A 19 23.03 8.29 16.12
CA GLY A 19 21.83 8.47 15.32
C GLY A 19 20.66 8.06 16.19
N GLN A 20 19.85 9.03 16.58
CA GLN A 20 18.56 8.74 17.18
C GLN A 20 17.82 7.86 16.16
N PRO A 21 17.27 6.70 16.55
CA PRO A 21 16.25 6.10 15.72
C PRO A 21 15.16 7.16 15.64
N ILE A 22 14.97 7.75 14.46
CA ILE A 22 13.73 8.45 14.16
C ILE A 22 12.68 7.36 14.29
N ILE A 23 12.08 7.25 15.48
CA ILE A 23 10.84 6.54 15.67
C ILE A 23 9.86 7.32 14.82
N GLN A 24 9.75 6.94 13.54
CA GLN A 24 8.69 7.41 12.68
C GLN A 24 7.44 6.86 13.34
N SER A 25 6.72 7.73 14.04
CA SER A 25 5.34 7.44 14.42
C SER A 25 4.65 6.93 13.15
N PRO A 26 3.93 5.80 13.20
CA PRO A 26 3.18 5.34 12.05
C PRO A 26 2.32 6.50 11.55
N PRO A 27 2.20 6.69 10.22
CA PRO A 27 1.33 7.72 9.69
C PRO A 27 -0.06 7.55 10.32
N PRO A 28 -0.74 8.66 10.66
CA PRO A 28 -2.08 8.58 11.21
C PRO A 28 -2.93 7.72 10.26
N ALA A 29 -3.75 6.85 10.84
CA ALA A 29 -4.67 6.01 10.06
C ALA A 29 -5.42 6.90 9.06
N PRO A 30 -5.62 6.45 7.81
CA PRO A 30 -6.46 7.18 6.88
C PRO A 30 -7.81 7.43 7.56
N PRO A 31 -8.43 8.60 7.35
CA PRO A 31 -9.80 8.81 7.82
C PRO A 31 -10.66 7.64 7.34
N PRO A 32 -11.65 7.19 8.14
CA PRO A 32 -12.55 6.13 7.69
C PRO A 32 -13.06 6.53 6.31
N SER A 33 -12.82 5.68 5.30
CA SER A 33 -13.38 5.88 3.96
C SER A 33 -14.85 6.17 4.17
N ALA A 34 -15.25 7.42 3.93
CA ALA A 34 -16.65 7.77 3.83
C ALA A 34 -17.16 6.85 2.72
N GLY A 35 -17.87 5.78 3.10
CA GLY A 35 -18.60 4.94 2.15
C GLY A 35 -19.41 5.87 1.25
N PRO A 36 -19.68 5.48 -0.01
CA PRO A 36 -20.20 6.38 -1.02
C PRO A 36 -21.38 7.16 -0.45
N GLY A 37 -21.12 8.42 -0.10
CA GLY A 37 -22.16 9.33 0.33
C GLY A 37 -23.14 9.40 -0.83
N ASN A 38 -24.43 9.36 -0.54
CA ASN A 38 -25.44 9.56 -1.57
C ASN A 38 -25.32 11.01 -2.04
N VAL A 39 -24.48 11.24 -3.05
CA VAL A 39 -24.24 12.58 -3.61
C VAL A 39 -25.52 12.97 -4.32
N ASP A 40 -26.21 14.00 -3.84
CA ASP A 40 -27.32 14.60 -4.56
C ASP A 40 -26.77 15.35 -5.78
N TRP A 41 -26.73 14.66 -6.92
CA TRP A 41 -26.24 15.16 -8.20
C TRP A 41 -26.91 16.46 -8.66
N ASN A 42 -28.13 16.72 -8.19
CA ASN A 42 -28.91 17.90 -8.59
C ASN A 42 -28.57 19.14 -7.77
N ASN A 43 -27.93 18.99 -6.61
CA ASN A 43 -27.58 20.09 -5.72
C ASN A 43 -26.08 20.45 -5.74
N LEU A 44 -25.34 19.95 -6.74
CA LEU A 44 -23.93 20.29 -6.92
C LEU A 44 -23.81 21.65 -7.62
N THR A 45 -22.97 22.51 -7.08
CA THR A 45 -22.51 23.70 -7.80
C THR A 45 -21.75 23.29 -9.08
N PRO A 46 -21.65 24.17 -10.09
CA PRO A 46 -20.90 23.87 -11.31
C PRO A 46 -19.44 23.42 -11.04
N ARG A 47 -18.82 23.98 -9.99
CA ARG A 47 -17.45 23.63 -9.59
C ARG A 47 -17.36 22.24 -8.98
N GLU A 48 -18.29 21.87 -8.11
CA GLU A 48 -18.30 20.54 -7.48
C GLU A 48 -18.60 19.45 -8.49
N ARG A 49 -19.51 19.70 -9.43
CA ARG A 49 -19.80 18.78 -10.54
C ARG A 49 -18.54 18.46 -11.35
N ALA A 50 -17.74 19.47 -11.71
CA ALA A 50 -16.50 19.28 -12.45
C ALA A 50 -15.48 18.41 -11.69
N ILE A 51 -15.42 18.54 -10.35
CA ILE A 51 -14.54 17.72 -9.51
C ILE A 51 -15.00 16.27 -9.50
N VAL A 52 -16.31 16.03 -9.36
CA VAL A 52 -16.84 14.66 -9.34
C VAL A 52 -16.71 13.98 -10.70
N GLU A 53 -16.95 14.70 -11.79
CA GLU A 53 -16.73 14.19 -13.16
C GLU A 53 -15.25 13.85 -13.41
N ALA A 54 -14.31 14.68 -12.93
CA ALA A 54 -12.89 14.37 -13.01
C ALA A 54 -12.53 13.11 -12.22
N PHE A 55 -13.04 12.99 -10.99
CA PHE A 55 -12.82 11.81 -10.16
C PHE A 55 -13.43 10.54 -10.75
N GLN A 56 -14.63 10.63 -11.34
CA GLN A 56 -15.24 9.51 -12.05
C GLN A 56 -14.43 9.10 -13.27
N ARG A 57 -13.84 10.04 -14.00
CA ARG A 57 -12.96 9.73 -15.14
C ARG A 57 -11.69 9.02 -14.67
N GLU A 58 -11.04 9.52 -13.62
CA GLU A 58 -9.88 8.87 -13.02
C GLU A 58 -10.21 7.45 -12.53
N ARG A 59 -11.33 7.27 -11.83
CA ARG A 59 -11.83 5.95 -11.41
C ARG A 59 -12.12 5.05 -12.60
N ALA A 60 -12.79 5.54 -13.64
CA ALA A 60 -13.09 4.74 -14.82
C ALA A 60 -11.80 4.33 -15.57
N ASP A 61 -10.77 5.18 -15.54
CA ASP A 61 -9.47 4.85 -16.10
C ASP A 61 -8.69 3.84 -15.23
N GLU A 62 -8.81 3.93 -13.90
CA GLU A 62 -8.19 3.02 -12.92
C GLU A 62 -8.91 1.66 -12.80
N GLU A 63 -10.22 1.64 -13.05
CA GLU A 63 -11.11 0.48 -12.93
C GLU A 63 -11.29 -0.25 -14.28
N ARG A 64 -10.51 0.13 -15.30
CA ARG A 64 -10.38 -0.71 -16.49
C ARG A 64 -9.65 -1.99 -16.09
N ASP A 65 -10.44 -3.05 -15.97
CA ASP A 65 -9.89 -4.39 -15.86
C ASP A 65 -9.18 -4.77 -17.17
N GLU A 66 -7.86 -4.61 -17.18
CA GLU A 66 -7.00 -4.97 -18.32
C GLU A 66 -6.77 -6.48 -18.42
N ARG A 67 -7.23 -7.26 -17.44
CA ARG A 67 -7.06 -8.71 -17.42
C ARG A 67 -7.89 -9.37 -18.52
N THR A 68 -7.30 -10.38 -19.15
CA THR A 68 -7.98 -11.26 -20.10
C THR A 68 -9.14 -12.01 -19.44
N ALA A 69 -10.07 -12.53 -20.24
CA ALA A 69 -11.16 -13.38 -19.73
C ALA A 69 -10.64 -14.58 -18.92
N ARG A 70 -9.51 -15.17 -19.36
CA ARG A 70 -8.86 -16.27 -18.66
C ARG A 70 -8.29 -15.85 -17.30
N GLU A 71 -7.60 -14.72 -17.24
CA GLU A 71 -7.04 -14.21 -15.97
C GLU A 71 -8.14 -13.89 -14.95
N ARG A 72 -9.25 -13.28 -15.38
CA ARG A 72 -10.41 -13.06 -14.51
C ARG A 72 -10.99 -14.37 -13.99
N CYS A 73 -11.13 -15.38 -14.84
CA CYS A 73 -11.56 -16.72 -14.43
C CYS A 73 -10.62 -17.31 -13.37
N ILE A 74 -9.30 -17.21 -13.58
CA ILE A 74 -8.32 -17.71 -12.63
C ILE A 74 -8.45 -17.00 -11.28
N ASP A 75 -8.55 -15.67 -11.28
CA ASP A 75 -8.67 -14.89 -10.05
C ASP A 75 -9.95 -15.23 -9.27
N GLU A 76 -11.08 -15.39 -9.98
CA GLU A 76 -12.35 -15.82 -9.38
C GLU A 76 -12.24 -17.21 -8.75
N GLN A 77 -11.60 -18.15 -9.44
CA GLN A 77 -11.43 -19.50 -8.92
C GLN A 77 -10.43 -19.55 -7.76
N VAL A 78 -9.32 -18.84 -7.84
CA VAL A 78 -8.37 -18.71 -6.73
C VAL A 78 -9.06 -18.13 -5.50
N ALA A 79 -9.89 -17.10 -5.67
CA ALA A 79 -10.70 -16.54 -4.59
C ALA A 79 -11.71 -17.56 -4.04
N HIS A 80 -12.36 -18.32 -4.91
CA HIS A 80 -13.29 -19.40 -4.52
C HIS A 80 -12.62 -20.48 -3.66
N HIS A 81 -11.36 -20.81 -3.97
CA HIS A 81 -10.53 -21.76 -3.23
C HIS A 81 -9.86 -21.17 -1.97
N GLY A 82 -10.21 -19.93 -1.57
CA GLY A 82 -9.69 -19.29 -0.36
C GLY A 82 -8.32 -18.60 -0.55
N GLY A 83 -7.93 -18.32 -1.79
CA GLY A 83 -6.75 -17.52 -2.15
C GLY A 83 -5.42 -18.29 -2.19
N SER A 84 -5.40 -19.57 -1.83
CA SER A 84 -4.19 -20.41 -1.88
C SER A 84 -4.55 -21.84 -2.27
N PRO A 85 -4.79 -22.09 -3.58
CA PRO A 85 -5.14 -23.41 -4.08
C PRO A 85 -3.98 -24.40 -3.87
N SER A 86 -4.31 -25.68 -3.63
CA SER A 86 -3.31 -26.74 -3.67
C SER A 86 -2.82 -26.98 -5.10
N ALA A 87 -1.75 -27.76 -5.28
CA ALA A 87 -1.24 -28.10 -6.62
C ALA A 87 -2.30 -28.80 -7.49
N LEU A 88 -3.12 -29.67 -6.90
CA LEU A 88 -4.21 -30.33 -7.61
C LEU A 88 -5.32 -29.34 -7.98
N ASP A 89 -5.65 -28.41 -7.08
CA ASP A 89 -6.65 -27.38 -7.36
C ASP A 89 -6.18 -26.48 -8.51
N TRP A 90 -4.89 -26.14 -8.57
CA TRP A 90 -4.33 -25.36 -9.67
C TRP A 90 -4.54 -26.02 -11.04
N GLU A 91 -4.32 -27.32 -11.15
CA GLU A 91 -4.57 -28.05 -12.41
C GLU A 91 -6.06 -28.01 -12.80
N VAL A 92 -6.95 -28.15 -11.81
CA VAL A 92 -8.40 -28.09 -12.04
C VAL A 92 -8.83 -26.68 -12.47
N ILE A 93 -8.31 -25.64 -11.81
CA ILE A 93 -8.57 -24.23 -12.13
C ILE A 93 -8.09 -23.92 -13.54
N GLU A 94 -6.87 -24.34 -13.90
CA GLU A 94 -6.32 -24.13 -15.22
C GLU A 94 -7.14 -24.83 -16.29
N LEU A 95 -7.56 -26.07 -16.05
CA LEU A 95 -8.44 -26.80 -16.96
C LEU A 95 -9.78 -26.07 -17.13
N HIS A 96 -10.40 -25.63 -16.03
CA HIS A 96 -11.67 -24.91 -16.04
C HIS A 96 -11.59 -23.60 -16.84
N CYS A 97 -10.52 -22.83 -16.66
CA CYS A 97 -10.34 -21.53 -17.33
C CYS A 97 -9.73 -21.63 -18.73
N SER A 98 -9.40 -22.83 -19.21
CA SER A 98 -8.89 -23.06 -20.57
C SER A 98 -9.98 -23.37 -21.61
N GLY A 99 -11.20 -23.70 -21.16
CA GLY A 99 -12.30 -24.17 -22.00
C GLY A 99 -13.47 -23.20 -22.19
N ASN A 100 -13.37 -21.96 -21.66
CA ASN A 100 -14.35 -20.87 -21.79
C ASN A 100 -13.82 -19.77 -22.70
#